data_AF-A0A348UUC3-F1
#
_entry.id   AF-A0A348UUC3-F1
#
_cell.length_a   1.000
_cell.length_b   1.000
_cell.length_c   1.000
_cell.angle_alpha   90.00
_cell.angle_beta   90.00
_cell.angle_gamma   90.00
#
_symmetry.space_group_name_H-M   'P 1'
#
loop_
_entity.id
_entity.type
_entity.pdbx_description
1 polymer ?
#
loop_
_entity_poly.entity_id
_entity_poly.type
_entity_poly.pdbx_seq_one_letter_code
_entity_poly.pdbx_strand_id
1 'polypeptide(L)' 'MSQPTSLTAKTTGLVSCTICHLLLQNTRNPEGLTGKCPRCGAVLHSRKPNSIIRTWSL' A
#
# COMPACT_ATOMS: atom_id res chain seq x y z
N MET A 1 24.79 -5.22 4.27
CA MET A 1 23.60 -6.12 4.33
C MET A 1 22.71 -5.77 3.15
N SER A 2 22.90 -6.49 2.04
CA SER A 2 22.16 -6.27 0.78
C SER A 2 20.74 -6.80 0.94
N GLN A 3 19.74 -5.92 0.92
CA GLN A 3 18.33 -6.34 0.94
C GLN A 3 18.01 -7.10 -0.37
N PRO A 4 17.23 -8.19 -0.31
CA PRO A 4 16.81 -8.89 -1.51
C PRO A 4 15.96 -7.96 -2.39
N THR A 5 16.15 -8.03 -3.70
CA THR A 5 15.35 -7.36 -4.74
C THR A 5 13.95 -7.98 -4.79
N SER A 6 13.21 -7.93 -3.69
CA SER A 6 11.89 -8.53 -3.59
C SER A 6 10.90 -7.67 -4.35
N LEU A 7 10.20 -8.26 -5.33
CA LEU A 7 9.07 -7.63 -6.00
C LEU A 7 7.97 -7.41 -4.95
N THR A 8 7.84 -6.17 -4.47
CA THR A 8 6.83 -5.82 -3.48
C THR A 8 5.63 -5.18 -4.17
N ALA A 9 4.44 -5.32 -3.58
CA ALA A 9 3.24 -4.64 -4.05
C ALA A 9 3.46 -3.13 -4.24
N LYS A 10 4.28 -2.50 -3.38
CA LYS A 10 4.61 -1.08 -3.53
C LYS A 10 5.43 -0.78 -4.79
N THR A 11 6.41 -1.63 -5.13
CA THR A 11 7.25 -1.45 -6.33
C THR A 11 6.47 -1.62 -7.62
N THR A 12 5.45 -2.49 -7.62
CA THR A 12 4.55 -2.70 -8.76
C THR A 12 3.36 -1.75 -8.76
N GLY A 13 3.30 -0.80 -7.82
CA GLY A 13 2.19 0.14 -7.72
C GLY A 13 0.86 -0.54 -7.42
N LEU A 14 0.87 -1.66 -6.69
CA LEU A 14 -0.33 -2.36 -6.22
C LEU A 14 -0.69 -1.94 -4.79
N VAL A 15 -1.99 -1.93 -4.50
CA VAL A 15 -2.56 -1.64 -3.19
C VAL A 15 -3.68 -2.64 -2.90
N SER A 16 -3.71 -3.18 -1.68
CA SER A 16 -4.77 -4.07 -1.22
C SER A 16 -5.78 -3.28 -0.39
N CYS A 17 -7.06 -3.51 -0.62
CA CYS A 17 -8.10 -3.00 0.27
C CYS A 17 -8.04 -3.70 1.63
N THR A 18 -8.13 -2.95 2.72
CA THR A 18 -8.15 -3.51 4.09
C THR A 18 -9.45 -4.26 4.40
N ILE A 19 -10.56 -3.93 3.73
CA ILE A 19 -11.88 -4.51 4.05
C ILE A 19 -12.16 -5.77 3.24
N CYS A 20 -12.05 -5.68 1.91
CA CYS A 20 -12.41 -6.78 1.03
C CYS A 20 -11.20 -7.56 0.49
N HIS A 21 -9.98 -7.18 0.90
CA HIS A 21 -8.71 -7.78 0.44
C HIS A 21 -8.48 -7.75 -1.09
N LEU A 22 -9.27 -6.96 -1.82
CA LEU A 22 -9.12 -6.82 -3.26
C LEU A 22 -7.79 -6.13 -3.58
N LEU A 23 -6.99 -6.74 -4.44
CA LEU A 23 -5.79 -6.12 -5.02
C LEU A 23 -6.20 -5.19 -6.15
N LEU A 24 -5.82 -3.92 -6.04
CA LEU A 24 -5.98 -2.92 -7.08
C LEU A 24 -4.62 -2.36 -7.48
N GLN A 25 -4.51 -1.96 -8.73
CA GLN A 25 -3.42 -1.09 -9.17
C GLN A 25 -3.64 0.31 -8.62
N ASN A 26 -2.71 0.77 -7.80
CA ASN A 26 -2.62 2.14 -7.32
C ASN A 26 -2.21 3.03 -8.51
N THR A 27 -3.21 3.43 -9.31
CA THR A 27 -3.09 4.62 -10.15
C THR A 27 -2.70 5.75 -9.21
N ARG A 28 -1.43 6.17 -9.26
CA ARG A 28 -0.96 7.35 -8.54
C ARG A 28 -1.71 8.54 -9.12
N ASN A 29 -2.86 8.88 -8.55
CA ASN A 29 -3.42 10.19 -8.78
C ASN A 29 -2.40 11.20 -8.23
N PRO A 30 -1.90 12.13 -9.07
CA PRO A 30 -0.87 13.09 -8.66
C PRO A 30 -1.32 13.99 -7.49
N GLU A 31 -2.62 14.05 -7.23
CA GLU A 31 -3.30 14.93 -6.29
C GLU A 31 -3.64 14.30 -4.92
N GLY A 32 -3.13 13.11 -4.61
CA GLY A 32 -3.05 12.63 -3.23
C GLY A 32 -3.98 11.47 -2.88
N LEU A 33 -3.34 10.30 -2.71
CA LEU A 33 -3.59 9.22 -1.75
C LEU A 33 -5.00 8.62 -1.55
N THR A 34 -6.07 9.10 -2.18
CA THR A 34 -7.44 8.68 -1.82
C THR A 34 -8.11 7.90 -2.96
N GLY A 35 -7.54 6.75 -3.31
CA GLY A 35 -8.27 5.78 -4.12
C GLY A 35 -9.37 5.13 -3.28
N LYS A 36 -10.63 5.16 -3.69
CA LYS A 36 -11.71 4.38 -3.05
C LYS A 36 -11.82 3.02 -3.71
N CYS A 37 -12.16 2.00 -2.93
CA CYS A 37 -12.34 0.66 -3.46
C CYS A 37 -13.64 0.62 -4.24
N PRO A 38 -13.66 0.22 -5.53
CA PRO A 38 -14.90 0.14 -6.30
C PRO A 38 -15.83 -0.97 -5.78
N ARG A 39 -15.31 -1.93 -5.00
CA ARG A 39 -16.09 -3.06 -4.47
C ARG A 39 -16.76 -2.78 -3.13
N CYS A 40 -16.09 -2.06 -2.22
CA CYS A 40 -16.60 -1.83 -0.87
C CYS A 40 -16.67 -0.35 -0.47
N GLY A 41 -16.22 0.57 -1.33
CA GLY A 41 -16.20 2.01 -1.04
C GLY A 41 -15.12 2.45 -0.04
N ALA A 42 -14.44 1.52 0.63
CA ALA A 42 -13.42 1.83 1.62
C ALA A 42 -12.25 2.60 0.99
N VAL A 43 -11.67 3.53 1.76
CA VAL A 43 -10.49 4.29 1.35
C VAL A 43 -9.29 3.36 1.32
N LEU A 44 -8.60 3.28 0.19
CA LEU A 44 -7.34 2.54 0.08
C LEU A 44 -6.21 3.37 0.68
N HIS A 45 -5.40 2.71 1.49
CA HIS A 45 -4.21 3.33 2.08
C HIS A 45 -2.97 2.67 1.50
N SER A 46 -2.07 3.49 0.95
CA SER A 46 -0.77 2.99 0.51
C SER A 46 0.04 2.57 1.74
N ARG A 47 0.67 1.39 1.68
CA ARG A 47 1.47 0.87 2.80
C ARG A 47 2.67 1.79 3.04
N LYS A 48 2.87 2.23 4.28
CA LYS A 48 4.09 2.95 4.67
C LYS A 48 5.27 1.97 4.59
N PRO A 49 6.30 2.24 3.78
CA PRO A 49 7.50 1.39 3.76
C PRO A 49 8.19 1.44 5.12
N ASN A 50 8.86 0.34 5.50
CA ASN A 50 9.68 0.27 6.71
C ASN A 50 8.95 0.61 8.02
N SER A 51 7.66 0.31 8.13
CA SER A 51 6.87 0.62 9.33
C SER A 51 7.44 -0.04 10.60
N ILE A 52 8.01 -1.24 10.50
CA ILE A 52 8.63 -1.96 11.63
C ILE A 52 9.84 -1.22 12.19
N ILE A 53 10.75 -0.75 11.32
CA ILE A 53 11.95 0.00 11.76
C ILE A 53 11.57 1.35 12.38
N ARG A 54 10.42 1.91 11.98
CA ARG A 54 9.90 3.17 12.50
C ARG A 54 9.17 3.03 13.85
N THR A 55 8.76 1.83 14.24
CA THR A 55 8.09 1.60 15.51
C THR A 55 9.13 1.31 16.58
N TRP A 56 9.32 2.26 17.49
CA TRP A 56 10.06 2.05 18.73
C TRP A 56 9.05 1.59 19.77
N SER A 57 8.95 0.27 19.97
CA SER A 57 8.23 -0.27 21.13
C SER A 57 9.19 -0.19 22.31
N LEU A 58 8.86 0.65 23.29
CA LEU A 58 9.51 0.68 24.61
C LEU A 58 9.02 -0.49 25.46
#